data_AF-A0A5D4U7C1-F1
#
_entry.id   AF-A0A5D4U7C1-F1
#
_cell.length_a   1.000
_cell.length_b   1.000
_cell.length_c   1.000
_cell.angle_alpha   90.00
_cell.angle_beta   90.00
_cell.angle_gamma   90.00
#
_symmetry.space_group_name_H-M   'P 1'
#
loop_
_entity.id
_entity.type
_entity.pdbx_description
1 polymer ?
#
loop_
_entity_poly.entity_id
_entity_poly.type
_entity_poly.pdbx_seq_one_letter_code
_entity_poly.pdbx_strand_id
1 'polypeptide(L)'
;MNLLTLEESTSLLHSYGIKCNKAIVSKWISEGKIKRITESEEILVSDEEIEDFLHWYQWEGTAYEPGIDDQTKIARLWEEVKELRLENNRLRSENKDLLLDREALPF
;
A
#
# COMPACT_ATOMS: atom_id res chain seq x y z
N MET A 1 8.56 21.10 7.59
CA MET A 1 9.17 20.54 8.81
C MET A 1 8.44 20.93 10.10
N ASN A 2 7.28 20.32 10.31
CA ASN A 2 6.67 20.19 11.63
C ASN A 2 7.20 18.94 12.33
N LEU A 3 7.47 19.03 13.63
CA LEU A 3 7.85 17.89 14.46
C LEU A 3 6.60 17.31 15.10
N LEU A 4 6.43 16.00 14.95
CA LEU A 4 5.26 15.25 15.40
C LEU A 4 5.70 14.26 16.47
N THR A 5 4.94 14.24 17.55
CA THR A 5 5.00 13.17 18.55
C THR A 5 4.44 11.87 17.98
N LEU A 6 4.72 10.73 18.63
CA LEU A 6 4.16 9.43 18.26
C LEU A 6 2.63 9.45 18.09
N GLU A 7 1.92 10.22 18.92
CA GLU A 7 0.47 10.36 18.86
C GLU A 7 0.00 11.17 17.66
N GLU A 8 0.67 12.27 17.35
CA GLU A 8 0.40 13.10 16.18
C GLU A 8 0.74 12.35 14.89
N SER A 9 1.88 11.64 14.83
CA SER A 9 2.23 10.78 13.70
C SER A 9 1.18 9.68 13.47
N THR A 10 0.68 9.05 14.54
CA THR A 10 -0.38 8.04 14.43
C THR A 10 -1.68 8.65 13.88
N SER A 11 -2.05 9.83 14.38
CA SER A 11 -3.25 10.55 13.93
C SER A 11 -3.13 11.01 12.48
N LEU A 12 -1.94 11.43 12.07
CA LEU A 12 -1.65 11.82 10.70
C LEU A 12 -1.77 10.62 9.77
N LEU A 13 -1.14 9.49 10.10
CA LEU A 13 -1.25 8.25 9.31
C LEU A 13 -2.71 7.78 9.16
N HIS A 14 -3.53 7.91 10.21
CA HIS A 14 -4.98 7.64 10.14
C HIS A 14 -5.69 8.57 9.16
N SER A 15 -5.31 9.85 9.10
CA SER A 15 -5.90 10.81 8.15
C SER A 15 -5.64 10.44 6.68
N TYR A 16 -4.56 9.71 6.39
CA TYR A 16 -4.25 9.13 5.08
C TYR A 16 -4.89 7.76 4.85
N GLY A 17 -5.73 7.27 5.78
CA GLY A 17 -6.43 5.99 5.65
C GLY A 17 -5.61 4.77 6.08
N ILE A 18 -4.42 4.97 6.65
CA ILE A 18 -3.58 3.87 7.15
C ILE A 18 -4.15 3.36 8.47
N LYS A 19 -4.49 2.08 8.54
CA LYS A 19 -4.91 1.43 9.79
C LYS A 19 -3.69 1.08 10.64
N CYS A 20 -3.34 1.95 11.58
CA CYS A 20 -2.24 1.72 12.52
C CYS A 20 -2.65 2.01 13.98
N ASN A 21 -1.77 1.73 14.93
CA ASN A 21 -1.89 2.20 16.31
C ASN A 21 -0.50 2.61 16.80
N LYS A 22 -0.39 3.22 17.98
CA LYS A 22 0.89 3.69 18.52
C LYS A 22 1.97 2.60 18.58
N ALA A 23 1.59 1.34 18.85
CA ALA A 23 2.54 0.22 18.89
C ALA A 23 3.08 -0.13 17.50
N ILE A 24 2.23 -0.10 16.46
CA ILE A 24 2.63 -0.32 15.07
C ILE A 24 3.54 0.82 14.60
N VAL A 25 3.18 2.08 14.87
CA VAL A 25 4.00 3.24 14.48
C VAL A 25 5.34 3.23 15.20
N SER A 26 5.35 2.92 16.51
CA SER A 26 6.58 2.75 17.28
C SER A 26 7.45 1.62 16.72
N LYS A 27 6.85 0.51 16.28
CA LYS A 27 7.57 -0.57 15.61
C LYS A 27 8.21 -0.11 14.30
N TRP A 28 7.48 0.60 13.44
CA TRP A 28 8.04 1.16 12.20
C TRP A 28 9.22 2.10 12.44
N ILE A 29 9.15 2.91 13.49
CA ILE A 29 10.27 3.78 13.91
C ILE A 29 11.46 2.94 14.39
N SER A 30 11.21 1.91 15.20
CA SER A 30 12.27 1.02 15.71
C SER A 30 12.96 0.19 14.63
N GLU A 31 12.22 -0.17 13.57
CA GLU A 31 12.74 -0.86 12.38
C GLU A 31 13.48 0.09 11.42
N GLY A 32 13.46 1.41 11.70
CA GLY A 32 14.07 2.42 10.85
C GLY A 32 13.28 2.74 9.57
N LYS A 33 12.03 2.26 9.46
CA LYS A 33 11.13 2.61 8.33
C LYS A 33 10.67 4.06 8.39
N ILE A 34 10.60 4.63 9.60
CA ILE A 34 10.34 6.04 9.87
C ILE A 34 11.49 6.55 10.72
N LYS A 35 12.29 7.48 10.20
CA LYS A 35 13.41 8.06 10.96
C LYS A 35 12.92 9.02 12.02
N ARG A 36 13.33 8.77 13.26
CA ARG A 36 13.21 9.74 14.35
C ARG A 36 14.29 10.82 14.22
N ILE A 37 13.96 12.02 14.67
CA ILE A 37 14.87 13.17 14.67
C ILE A 37 15.70 13.22 15.95
N THR A 38 15.14 12.72 17.06
CA THR A 38 15.77 12.78 18.39
C THR A 38 16.14 11.40 18.92
N GLU A 39 17.28 11.31 19.59
CA GLU A 39 17.70 10.10 20.32
C GLU A 39 17.15 10.03 21.76
N SER A 40 16.52 11.10 22.25
CA SER A 40 15.93 11.22 23.59
C SER A 40 14.71 10.31 23.80
N GLU A 41 14.21 10.24 25.05
CA GLU A 41 13.01 9.47 25.42
C GLU A 41 11.76 9.88 24.63
N GLU A 42 11.66 11.16 24.23
CA GLU A 42 10.58 11.64 23.38
C GLU A 42 10.85 11.32 21.90
N ILE A 43 9.98 10.49 21.32
CA ILE A 43 9.97 10.16 19.90
C ILE A 43 9.36 11.34 19.12
N LEU A 44 10.23 12.04 18.39
CA LEU A 44 9.84 13.09 17.44
C LEU A 44 10.19 12.67 16.01
N VAL A 45 9.24 12.85 15.10
CA VAL A 45 9.34 12.51 13.67
C VAL A 45 8.91 13.74 12.87
N SER A 46 9.56 14.04 11.74
CA SER A 46 9.07 15.11 10.86
C SER A 46 7.83 14.66 10.08
N ASP A 47 6.99 15.63 9.74
CA ASP A 47 5.96 15.47 8.71
C ASP A 47 6.54 14.90 7.39
N GLU A 48 7.66 15.42 6.92
CA GLU A 48 8.36 14.94 5.72
C GLU A 48 8.73 13.45 5.78
N GLU A 49 9.18 12.95 6.93
CA GLU A 49 9.50 11.52 7.07
C GLU A 49 8.25 10.64 7.07
N ILE A 50 7.12 11.15 7.57
CA ILE A 50 5.82 10.46 7.45
C ILE A 50 5.37 10.42 5.99
N GLU A 51 5.57 11.49 5.23
CA GLU A 51 5.26 11.53 3.79
C GLU A 51 6.14 10.55 2.99
N ASP A 52 7.45 10.53 3.27
CA ASP A 52 8.38 9.58 2.65
C ASP A 52 8.00 8.13 2.98
N PHE A 53 7.65 7.86 4.25
CA PHE A 53 7.15 6.56 4.66
C PHE A 53 5.86 6.19 3.94
N LEU A 54 4.89 7.10 3.84
CA LEU A 54 3.63 6.86 3.12
C LEU A 54 3.88 6.54 1.65
N HIS A 55 4.79 7.28 1.01
CA HIS A 55 5.18 7.03 -0.37
C HIS A 55 5.79 5.64 -0.54
N TRP A 56 6.72 5.26 0.33
CA TRP A 56 7.31 3.92 0.33
C TRP A 56 6.26 2.83 0.62
N TYR A 57 5.42 3.04 1.64
CA TYR A 57 4.41 2.09 2.12
C TYR A 57 3.38 1.76 1.04
N GLN A 58 3.04 2.72 0.18
CA GLN A 58 2.15 2.49 -0.97
C GLN A 58 2.67 1.40 -1.92
N TRP A 59 3.98 1.24 -2.02
CA TRP A 59 4.62 0.31 -2.94
C TRP A 59 5.06 -1.01 -2.28
N GLU A 60 4.95 -1.13 -0.94
CA GLU A 60 5.32 -2.34 -0.21
C GLU A 60 4.56 -3.56 -0.76
N GLY A 61 5.28 -4.62 -1.11
CA GLY A 61 4.70 -5.83 -1.72
C GLY A 61 4.43 -5.75 -3.22
N THR A 62 4.55 -4.59 -3.87
CA THR A 62 4.32 -4.42 -5.31
C THR A 62 5.58 -4.61 -6.14
N ALA A 63 5.47 -4.73 -7.46
CA ALA A 63 6.63 -4.71 -8.35
C ALA A 63 7.41 -3.37 -8.35
N TYR A 64 6.92 -2.35 -7.66
CA TYR A 64 7.50 -1.02 -7.58
C TYR A 64 8.08 -0.71 -6.19
N GLU A 65 8.12 -1.70 -5.29
CA GLU A 65 8.72 -1.56 -3.96
C GLU A 65 10.18 -1.04 -4.09
N PRO A 66 10.54 0.09 -3.45
CA PRO A 66 11.89 0.62 -3.53
C PRO A 66 12.92 -0.35 -2.96
N GLY A 67 14.02 -0.57 -3.70
CA GLY A 67 15.15 -1.39 -3.25
C GLY A 67 15.08 -2.87 -3.62
N ILE A 68 14.01 -3.33 -4.29
CA ILE A 68 13.98 -4.70 -4.84
C ILE A 68 14.84 -4.81 -6.10
N ASP A 69 15.39 -6.00 -6.34
CA ASP A 69 16.16 -6.30 -7.54
C ASP A 69 15.24 -6.58 -8.75
N ASP A 70 15.84 -6.54 -9.95
CA ASP A 70 15.11 -6.76 -11.20
C ASP A 70 14.45 -8.15 -11.30
N GLN A 71 15.04 -9.19 -10.71
CA GLN A 71 14.44 -10.53 -10.73
C GLN A 71 13.20 -10.57 -9.86
N THR A 72 13.26 -10.00 -8.65
CA THR A 72 12.10 -9.87 -7.76
C THR A 72 10.99 -9.04 -8.43
N LYS A 73 11.34 -7.92 -9.07
CA LYS A 73 10.40 -7.09 -9.82
C LYS A 73 9.72 -7.86 -10.95
N ILE A 74 10.51 -8.57 -11.77
CA ILE A 74 10.01 -9.39 -12.87
C ILE A 74 9.06 -10.47 -12.33
N ALA A 75 9.42 -11.18 -11.26
CA ALA A 75 8.58 -12.22 -10.66
C ALA A 75 7.22 -11.67 -10.20
N ARG A 76 7.20 -10.51 -9.52
CA ARG A 76 5.96 -9.86 -9.08
C ARG A 76 5.08 -9.43 -10.26
N LEU A 77 5.67 -8.83 -11.31
CA LEU A 77 4.93 -8.47 -12.53
C LEU A 77 4.35 -9.69 -13.25
N TRP A 78 5.07 -10.80 -13.27
CA TRP A 78 4.58 -12.04 -13.88
C TRP A 78 3.35 -12.60 -13.18
N GLU A 79 3.33 -12.59 -11.85
CA GLU A 79 2.15 -13.02 -11.09
C GLU A 79 0.97 -12.07 -11.31
N GLU A 80 1.21 -10.76 -11.30
CA GLU A 80 0.17 -9.76 -11.58
C GLU A 80 -0.44 -9.95 -12.99
N VAL A 81 0.39 -10.15 -14.03
CA VAL A 81 -0.09 -10.43 -15.39
C VAL A 81 -0.92 -11.71 -15.44
N LYS A 82 -0.55 -12.74 -14.68
CA LYS A 82 -1.27 -14.00 -14.63
C LYS A 82 -2.63 -13.84 -13.96
N GLU A 83 -2.70 -13.13 -12.84
CA GLU A 83 -3.96 -12.81 -12.15
C GLU A 83 -4.88 -11.96 -13.03
N LEU A 84 -4.35 -10.91 -13.66
CA LEU A 84 -5.12 -10.06 -14.57
C LEU A 84 -5.69 -10.83 -15.76
N ARG A 85 -4.93 -11.79 -16.31
CA ARG A 85 -5.43 -12.67 -17.39
C ARG A 85 -6.57 -13.57 -16.93
N LEU A 86 -6.46 -14.15 -15.73
CA LEU A 86 -7.54 -14.97 -15.15
C LEU A 86 -8.80 -14.14 -14.97
N GLU A 87 -8.66 -12.94 -14.39
CA GLU A 87 -9.78 -12.04 -14.16
C GLU A 87 -10.41 -11.56 -15.47
N ASN A 88 -9.60 -11.23 -16.49
CA ASN A 88 -10.12 -10.86 -17.81
C ASN A 88 -10.92 -12.00 -18.45
N ASN A 89 -10.46 -13.25 -18.31
CA ASN A 89 -11.18 -14.41 -18.81
C ASN A 89 -12.50 -14.63 -18.06
N ARG A 90 -12.51 -14.47 -16.73
CA ARG A 90 -13.73 -14.55 -15.91
C ARG A 90 -14.76 -13.51 -16.37
N LEU A 91 -14.34 -12.24 -16.46
CA LEU A 91 -15.20 -11.15 -16.89
C LEU A 91 -15.71 -11.31 -18.33
N ARG A 92 -14.89 -11.85 -19.24
CA ARG A 92 -15.32 -12.17 -20.62
C ARG A 92 -16.40 -13.25 -20.64
N SER A 93 -16.29 -14.27 -19.78
CA SER A 93 -17.31 -15.31 -19.66
C SER A 93 -18.61 -14.72 -19.13
N GLU A 94 -18.55 -13.97 -18.02
CA GLU A 94 -19.74 -13.34 -17.42
C GLU A 94 -20.44 -12.40 -18.39
N ASN A 95 -19.68 -11.60 -19.13
CA ASN A 95 -20.26 -10.69 -20.12
C ASN A 95 -20.93 -11.45 -21.27
N LYS A 96 -20.37 -12.59 -21.69
CA LYS A 96 -20.99 -13.44 -22.72
C LYS A 96 -22.31 -14.03 -22.22
N ASP A 97 -22.34 -14.54 -20.99
CA ASP A 97 -23.53 -15.13 -20.40
C ASP A 97 -24.65 -14.08 -20.26
N LEU A 98 -24.30 -12.88 -19.76
CA LEU A 98 -25.24 -11.75 -19.66
C LEU A 98 -25.79 -11.29 -21.01
N LEU A 99 -24.97 -11.30 -22.07
CA LEU A 99 -25.43 -10.96 -23.42
C LEU A 99 -26.43 -11.99 -23.96
N LEU A 100 -26.17 -13.28 -23.73
CA LEU A 100 -27.09 -14.36 -24.12
C LEU A 100 -28.41 -14.25 -23.37
N ASP A 101 -28.37 -13.99 -22.07
CA ASP A 101 -29.58 -13.79 -21.26
C ASP A 101 -30.38 -12.58 -21.74
N ARG A 102 -29.70 -11.49 -22.12
CA ARG A 102 -30.36 -10.29 -22.67
C ARG A 102 -31.04 -10.56 -24.01
N GLU A 103 -30.43 -11.37 -24.88
CA GLU A 103 -31.00 -11.76 -26.17
C GLU A 103 -32.15 -12.78 -26.04
N ALA A 104 -32.19 -13.54 -24.95
CA ALA A 104 -33.23 -14.53 -24.66
C ALA A 104 -34.51 -13.94 -24.03
N LEU A 105 -34.48 -12.69 -23.57
CA LEU A 105 -35.65 -12.01 -23.01
C LEU A 105 -36.57 -11.50 -24.14
N PRO A 106 -37.82 -12.00 -24.25
CA PRO A 106 -38.82 -11.39 -25.12
C PRO A 106 -39.25 -10.04 -24.50
N PHE A 107 -39.41 -9.04 -25.36
CA PHE A 107 -39.83 -7.67 -25.01
C PHE A 107 -41.05 -7.63 -24.09
#